data_AF-A0A7S7UQM6-F1
#
_entry.id   AF-A0A7S7UQM6-F1
#
_cell.length_a   1.000
_cell.length_b   1.000
_cell.length_c   1.000
_cell.angle_alpha   90.00
_cell.angle_beta   90.00
_cell.angle_gamma   90.00
#
_symmetry.space_group_name_H-M   'P 1'
#
loop_
_entity.id
_entity.type
_entity.pdbx_description
1 polymer ?
#
loop_
_entity_poly.entity_id
_entity_poly.type
_entity_poly.pdbx_seq_one_letter_code
_entity_poly.pdbx_strand_id
1 'polypeptide(L)'
;MPGWYCIVILSAIGGQGKSLFSELVALIWRSLGCQVRVFSADVQQRLATKLGSCVTTIDTDLLDAPDDPLALLRAFSPLSLAIDQAAKSGSSIVLDTAATWDKPVVRFLRDMGLDKVVAEGGGQMIVALVTTSNRDAMRALATTTGVVRAALPLARPVWVLNERVGTVFPADFDPGIIGLEPEQFDEMRAGVSEIVLPRLDDRLWQPVDRAGLNLVDFVTADPAKLAVLWGDAAGRPLDRLSAAAVQRRIASWIANMMEEGTRTLRFPQAD
;
A
#
# COMPACT_ATOMS: atom_id res chain seq x y z
N MET A 1 -2.23 -23.36 1.37
CA MET A 1 -2.10 -21.88 1.31
C MET A 1 -1.15 -21.56 0.16
N PRO A 2 -1.27 -20.42 -0.53
CA PRO A 2 -0.33 -20.06 -1.60
C PRO A 2 1.10 -19.98 -1.04
N GLY A 3 2.08 -20.37 -1.87
CA GLY A 3 3.49 -20.41 -1.46
C GLY A 3 4.16 -19.04 -1.40
N TRP A 4 3.57 -18.03 -2.05
CA TRP A 4 4.03 -16.65 -2.09
C TRP A 4 2.91 -15.72 -2.55
N TYR A 5 3.12 -14.41 -2.41
CA TYR A 5 2.13 -13.39 -2.73
C TYR A 5 2.72 -12.30 -3.62
N CYS A 6 1.91 -11.78 -4.55
CA CYS A 6 2.21 -10.57 -5.31
C CYS A 6 1.15 -9.50 -4.96
N ILE A 7 1.53 -8.51 -4.16
CA ILE A 7 0.63 -7.42 -3.74
C ILE A 7 0.90 -6.19 -4.60
N VAL A 8 -0.07 -5.78 -5.41
CA VAL A 8 -0.04 -4.52 -6.15
C VAL A 8 -0.88 -3.49 -5.39
N ILE A 9 -0.28 -2.35 -5.08
CA ILE A 9 -0.91 -1.29 -4.28
C ILE A 9 -1.28 -0.13 -5.21
N LEU A 10 -2.59 0.12 -5.32
CA LEU A 10 -3.17 1.10 -6.23
C LEU A 10 -3.99 2.14 -5.46
N SER A 11 -4.09 3.33 -6.06
CA SER A 11 -5.03 4.38 -5.66
C SER A 11 -5.24 5.30 -6.86
N ALA A 12 -6.50 5.55 -7.18
CA ALA A 12 -6.86 6.43 -8.27
C ALA A 12 -6.55 7.91 -7.96
N ILE A 13 -6.42 8.28 -6.68
CA ILE A 13 -6.08 9.64 -6.23
C ILE A 13 -4.75 9.64 -5.48
N GLY A 14 -4.00 10.74 -5.56
CA GLY A 14 -2.79 10.96 -4.76
C GLY A 14 -3.07 11.15 -3.27
N GLY A 15 -2.05 10.96 -2.42
CA GLY A 15 -2.15 11.26 -0.98
C GLY A 15 -3.03 10.31 -0.14
N GLN A 16 -3.44 9.17 -0.69
CA GLN A 16 -4.31 8.20 0.00
C GLN A 16 -3.57 7.28 0.97
N GLY A 17 -2.23 7.28 0.97
CA GLY A 17 -1.41 6.47 1.88
C GLY A 17 -0.86 5.17 1.29
N LYS A 18 -0.71 5.06 -0.05
CA LYS A 18 -0.11 3.89 -0.71
C LYS A 18 1.25 3.52 -0.15
N SER A 19 2.22 4.43 -0.19
CA SER A 19 3.58 4.13 0.26
C SER A 19 3.65 3.79 1.75
N LEU A 20 2.79 4.37 2.59
CA LEU A 20 2.64 3.95 4.00
C LEU A 20 2.16 2.50 4.11
N PHE A 21 1.16 2.12 3.31
CA PHE A 21 0.67 0.74 3.28
C PHE A 21 1.70 -0.24 2.69
N SER A 22 2.43 0.17 1.65
CA SER A 22 3.53 -0.60 1.04
C SER A 22 4.64 -0.90 2.05
N GLU A 23 4.99 0.12 2.83
CA GLU A 23 5.95 0.02 3.93
C GLU A 23 5.44 -0.89 5.06
N LEU A 24 4.17 -0.76 5.46
CA LEU A 24 3.52 -1.62 6.45
C LEU A 24 3.53 -3.10 6.01
N VAL A 25 3.16 -3.40 4.77
CA VAL A 25 3.16 -4.76 4.24
C VAL A 25 4.58 -5.35 4.25
N ALA A 26 5.58 -4.58 3.80
CA ALA A 26 6.97 -5.01 3.84
C ALA A 26 7.45 -5.26 5.28
N LEU A 27 7.04 -4.42 6.24
CA LEU A 27 7.34 -4.61 7.65
C LEU A 27 6.70 -5.89 8.20
N ILE A 28 5.41 -6.12 7.93
CA ILE A 28 4.72 -7.32 8.40
C ILE A 28 5.42 -8.57 7.88
N TRP A 29 5.69 -8.66 6.58
CA TRP A 29 6.38 -9.82 6.01
C TRP A 29 7.75 -10.07 6.60
N ARG A 30 8.57 -9.01 6.76
CA ARG A 30 9.88 -9.14 7.40
C ARG A 30 9.77 -9.59 8.85
N SER A 31 8.78 -9.10 9.59
CA SER A 31 8.55 -9.51 10.98
C SER A 31 8.13 -10.98 11.13
N LEU A 32 7.51 -11.53 10.08
CA LEU A 32 7.15 -12.95 9.98
C LEU A 32 8.28 -13.83 9.41
N GLY A 33 9.48 -13.25 9.17
CA GLY A 33 10.61 -13.98 8.57
C GLY A 33 10.47 -14.23 7.06
N CYS A 34 9.44 -13.69 6.41
CA CYS A 34 9.23 -13.85 4.97
C CYS A 34 10.20 -12.97 4.17
N GLN A 35 10.72 -13.51 3.07
CA GLN A 35 11.46 -12.72 2.09
C GLN A 35 10.47 -11.89 1.26
N VAL A 36 10.69 -10.57 1.22
CA VAL A 36 9.91 -9.63 0.42
C VAL A 36 10.82 -8.82 -0.49
N ARG A 37 10.41 -8.70 -1.76
CA ARG A 37 10.97 -7.73 -2.70
C ARG A 37 9.99 -6.61 -2.94
N VAL A 38 10.47 -5.37 -2.78
CA VAL A 38 9.64 -4.18 -2.95
C VAL A 38 10.02 -3.49 -4.25
N PHE A 39 9.03 -3.21 -5.08
CA PHE A 39 9.15 -2.46 -6.32
C PHE A 39 8.39 -1.14 -6.17
N SER A 40 8.93 -0.08 -6.75
CA SER A 40 8.27 1.23 -6.78
C SER A 40 8.25 1.78 -8.19
N ALA A 41 7.06 1.94 -8.75
CA ALA A 41 6.79 2.67 -9.98
C ALA A 41 6.23 4.06 -9.62
N ASP A 42 6.98 4.83 -8.83
CA ASP A 42 6.64 6.19 -8.39
C ASP A 42 7.76 7.16 -8.75
N VAL A 43 7.41 8.17 -9.55
CA VAL A 43 8.32 9.26 -9.98
C VAL A 43 8.94 9.97 -8.78
N GLN A 44 8.21 10.10 -7.67
CA GLN A 44 8.69 10.81 -6.49
C GLN A 44 9.64 9.99 -5.62
N GLN A 45 9.81 8.69 -5.91
CA GLN A 45 10.72 7.77 -5.21
C GLN A 45 10.61 7.82 -3.67
N ARG A 46 9.41 8.13 -3.14
CA ARG A 46 9.20 8.31 -1.69
C ARG A 46 9.51 7.02 -0.93
N LEU A 47 9.06 5.89 -1.45
CA LEU A 47 9.27 4.59 -0.82
C LEU A 47 10.75 4.18 -0.85
N ALA A 48 11.45 4.44 -1.97
CA ALA A 48 12.89 4.21 -2.07
C ALA A 48 13.68 5.08 -1.10
N THR A 49 13.27 6.33 -0.89
CA THR A 49 13.89 7.22 0.11
C THR A 49 13.77 6.66 1.53
N LYS A 50 12.65 6.03 1.88
CA LYS A 50 12.41 5.46 3.22
C LYS A 50 13.05 4.09 3.46
N LEU A 51 12.96 3.20 2.47
CA LEU A 51 13.39 1.80 2.58
C LEU A 51 14.77 1.55 1.97
N GLY A 52 15.37 2.56 1.34
CA GLY A 52 16.71 2.52 0.76
C GLY A 52 16.88 1.44 -0.30
N SER A 53 18.01 0.73 -0.25
CA SER A 53 18.37 -0.33 -1.18
C SER A 53 17.42 -1.54 -1.19
N CYS A 54 16.43 -1.57 -0.30
CA CYS A 54 15.40 -2.60 -0.30
C CYS A 54 14.35 -2.45 -1.41
N VAL A 55 14.35 -1.32 -2.13
CA VAL A 55 13.35 -1.00 -3.17
C VAL A 55 14.03 -1.03 -4.53
N THR A 56 13.46 -1.79 -5.45
CA THR A 56 13.80 -1.73 -6.87
C THR A 56 12.90 -0.72 -7.55
N THR A 57 13.46 0.41 -8.00
CA THR A 57 12.71 1.42 -8.74
C THR A 57 12.44 0.93 -10.16
N ILE A 58 11.19 1.04 -10.60
CA ILE A 58 10.77 0.85 -11.98
C ILE A 58 10.87 2.22 -12.66
N ASP A 59 11.64 2.28 -13.74
CA ASP A 59 11.80 3.51 -14.51
C ASP A 59 10.51 3.82 -15.25
N THR A 60 9.76 4.79 -14.72
CA THR A 60 8.50 5.25 -15.27
C THR A 60 8.67 6.20 -16.44
N ASP A 61 9.84 6.79 -16.65
CA ASP A 61 10.08 7.76 -17.73
C ASP A 61 10.07 7.06 -19.09
N LEU A 62 10.39 5.76 -19.11
CA LEU A 62 10.23 4.89 -20.29
C LEU A 62 8.76 4.78 -20.75
N LEU A 63 7.79 5.10 -19.90
CA LEU A 63 6.36 4.92 -20.20
C LEU A 63 5.76 6.06 -21.01
N ASP A 64 6.46 7.20 -21.07
CA ASP A 64 6.10 8.35 -21.88
C ASP A 64 6.78 8.32 -23.27
N ALA A 65 7.32 7.16 -23.70
CA ALA A 65 7.88 6.98 -25.05
C ALA A 65 6.78 6.56 -26.05
N PRO A 66 6.15 7.49 -26.81
CA PRO A 66 4.98 7.19 -27.64
C PRO A 66 5.26 6.23 -28.80
N ASP A 67 6.53 6.10 -29.20
CA ASP A 67 6.95 5.35 -30.39
C ASP A 67 7.57 3.98 -30.07
N ASP A 68 7.71 3.61 -28.80
CA ASP A 68 8.29 2.32 -28.39
C ASP A 68 7.22 1.37 -27.81
N PRO A 69 6.67 0.44 -28.60
CA PRO A 69 5.66 -0.50 -28.14
C PRO A 69 6.18 -1.47 -27.06
N LEU A 70 7.50 -1.54 -26.83
CA LEU A 70 8.13 -2.40 -25.82
C LEU A 70 8.52 -1.64 -24.54
N ALA A 71 8.34 -0.32 -24.48
CA ALA A 71 8.87 0.47 -23.36
C ALA A 71 8.27 0.07 -22.01
N LEU A 72 6.96 -0.19 -21.98
CA LEU A 72 6.25 -0.72 -20.81
C LEU A 72 6.77 -2.09 -20.37
N LEU A 73 7.03 -2.99 -21.32
CA LEU A 73 7.60 -4.31 -21.03
C LEU A 73 9.03 -4.21 -20.47
N ARG A 74 9.84 -3.29 -21.01
CA ARG A 74 11.21 -3.03 -20.54
C ARG A 74 11.20 -2.44 -19.14
N ALA A 75 10.36 -1.44 -18.87
CA ALA A 75 10.23 -0.81 -17.56
C ALA A 75 9.87 -1.84 -16.48
N PHE A 76 8.93 -2.74 -16.75
CA PHE A 76 8.48 -3.76 -15.80
C PHE A 76 9.26 -5.09 -15.87
N SER A 77 10.28 -5.20 -16.71
CA SER A 77 11.11 -6.41 -16.81
C SER A 77 11.69 -6.87 -15.46
N PRO A 78 12.19 -5.98 -14.57
CA PRO A 78 12.65 -6.38 -13.24
C PRO A 78 11.57 -7.04 -12.39
N LEU A 79 10.31 -6.60 -12.51
CA LEU A 79 9.17 -7.21 -11.82
C LEU A 79 8.89 -8.61 -12.38
N SER A 80 8.89 -8.77 -13.70
CA SER A 80 8.68 -10.07 -14.35
C SER A 80 9.73 -11.09 -13.91
N LEU A 81 11.01 -10.71 -13.91
CA LEU A 81 12.10 -11.57 -13.45
C LEU A 81 11.95 -11.95 -11.96
N ALA A 82 11.46 -11.03 -11.14
CA ALA A 82 11.21 -11.29 -9.73
C ALA A 82 10.06 -12.26 -9.50
N ILE A 83 9.02 -12.22 -10.34
CA ILE A 83 7.90 -13.19 -10.30
C ILE A 83 8.39 -14.60 -10.61
N ASP A 84 9.23 -14.77 -11.63
CA ASP A 84 9.83 -16.07 -11.95
C ASP A 84 10.70 -16.62 -10.81
N GLN A 85 11.40 -15.72 -10.09
CA GLN A 85 12.20 -16.08 -8.93
C GLN A 85 11.34 -16.36 -7.69
N ALA A 86 10.26 -15.60 -7.50
CA ALA A 86 9.29 -15.80 -6.42
C ALA A 86 8.63 -17.18 -6.52
N ALA A 87 8.22 -17.59 -7.73
CA ALA A 87 7.66 -18.91 -7.99
C ALA A 87 8.61 -20.06 -7.60
N LYS A 88 9.93 -19.84 -7.65
CA LYS A 88 10.95 -20.84 -7.28
C LYS A 88 11.34 -20.80 -5.80
N SER A 89 11.33 -19.62 -5.19
CA SER A 89 11.88 -19.39 -3.85
C SER A 89 10.84 -19.19 -2.76
N GLY A 90 9.57 -18.99 -3.11
CA GLY A 90 8.53 -18.58 -2.16
C GLY A 90 8.62 -17.12 -1.73
N SER A 91 9.52 -16.31 -2.30
CA SER A 91 9.63 -14.88 -1.98
C SER A 91 8.39 -14.11 -2.40
N SER A 92 7.88 -13.23 -1.55
CA SER A 92 6.73 -12.38 -1.88
C SER A 92 7.14 -11.03 -2.47
N ILE A 93 6.22 -10.37 -3.16
CA ILE A 93 6.46 -9.14 -3.92
C ILE A 93 5.45 -8.07 -3.49
N VAL A 94 5.94 -6.84 -3.26
CA VAL A 94 5.13 -5.63 -3.16
C VAL A 94 5.43 -4.74 -4.37
N LEU A 95 4.40 -4.24 -5.04
CA LEU A 95 4.51 -3.21 -6.07
C LEU A 95 3.76 -1.96 -5.60
N ASP A 96 4.49 -0.91 -5.24
CA ASP A 96 3.97 0.44 -4.99
C ASP A 96 3.89 1.21 -6.31
N THR A 97 2.75 1.79 -6.61
CA THR A 97 2.52 2.51 -7.88
C THR A 97 2.40 4.01 -7.67
N ALA A 98 2.62 4.79 -8.72
CA ALA A 98 2.36 6.23 -8.69
C ALA A 98 0.86 6.54 -8.42
N ALA A 99 0.58 7.76 -8.00
CA ALA A 99 -0.80 8.24 -7.96
C ALA A 99 -1.39 8.28 -9.38
N THR A 100 -2.71 8.05 -9.52
CA THR A 100 -3.45 8.14 -10.80
C THR A 100 -3.06 7.10 -11.86
N TRP A 101 -2.24 6.13 -11.48
CA TRP A 101 -1.74 5.06 -12.36
C TRP A 101 -2.53 3.75 -12.23
N ASP A 102 -3.67 3.78 -11.57
CA ASP A 102 -4.56 2.64 -11.42
C ASP A 102 -4.96 2.04 -12.78
N LYS A 103 -5.43 2.85 -13.74
CA LYS A 103 -5.85 2.34 -15.05
C LYS A 103 -4.68 1.85 -15.92
N PRO A 104 -3.58 2.61 -16.12
CA PRO A 104 -2.44 2.13 -16.89
C PRO A 104 -1.81 0.86 -16.31
N VAL A 105 -1.65 0.79 -14.99
CA VAL A 105 -1.09 -0.40 -14.32
C VAL A 105 -2.04 -1.58 -14.47
N VAL A 106 -3.34 -1.43 -14.20
CA VAL A 106 -4.28 -2.56 -14.37
C VAL A 106 -4.32 -3.06 -15.81
N ARG A 107 -4.26 -2.16 -16.79
CA ARG A 107 -4.15 -2.54 -18.21
C ARG A 107 -2.87 -3.36 -18.46
N PHE A 108 -1.72 -2.88 -17.98
CA PHE A 108 -0.46 -3.60 -18.11
C PHE A 108 -0.54 -5.00 -17.50
N LEU A 109 -1.03 -5.11 -16.27
CA LEU A 109 -1.16 -6.37 -15.55
C LEU A 109 -2.03 -7.38 -16.32
N ARG A 110 -3.14 -6.90 -16.89
CA ARG A 110 -4.04 -7.70 -17.74
C ARG A 110 -3.36 -8.15 -19.03
N ASP A 111 -2.69 -7.24 -19.72
CA ASP A 111 -2.05 -7.53 -21.01
C ASP A 111 -0.91 -8.56 -20.83
N MET A 112 -0.27 -8.57 -19.66
CA MET A 112 0.69 -9.59 -19.24
C MET A 112 0.06 -10.90 -18.73
N GLY A 113 -1.26 -10.93 -18.49
CA GLY A 113 -1.93 -12.05 -17.81
C GLY A 113 -1.33 -12.34 -16.43
N LEU A 114 -0.92 -11.30 -15.69
CA LEU A 114 -0.07 -11.46 -14.52
C LEU A 114 -0.73 -12.29 -13.40
N ASP A 115 -2.05 -12.16 -13.23
CA ASP A 115 -2.80 -12.93 -12.26
C ASP A 115 -2.74 -14.44 -12.54
N LYS A 116 -2.76 -14.83 -13.83
CA LYS A 116 -2.55 -16.22 -14.27
C LYS A 116 -1.13 -16.68 -14.02
N VAL A 117 -0.13 -15.89 -14.42
CA VAL A 117 1.29 -16.23 -14.20
C VAL A 117 1.59 -16.45 -12.72
N VAL A 118 1.09 -15.57 -11.85
CA VAL A 118 1.22 -15.70 -10.40
C VAL A 118 0.55 -16.98 -9.89
N ALA A 119 -0.67 -17.28 -10.36
CA ALA A 119 -1.42 -18.47 -9.95
C ALA A 119 -0.75 -19.77 -10.43
N GLU A 120 -0.28 -19.82 -11.67
CA GLU A 120 0.45 -20.96 -12.25
C GLU A 120 1.76 -21.23 -11.50
N GLY A 121 2.41 -20.18 -11.00
CA GLY A 121 3.58 -20.25 -10.13
C GLY A 121 3.26 -20.59 -8.65
N GLY A 122 2.03 -20.98 -8.32
CA GLY A 122 1.60 -21.32 -6.95
C GLY A 122 1.47 -20.13 -5.99
N GLY A 123 1.46 -18.91 -6.52
CA GLY A 123 1.28 -17.68 -5.77
C GLY A 123 -0.16 -17.17 -5.75
N GLN A 124 -0.42 -16.13 -4.98
CA GLN A 124 -1.68 -15.39 -5.00
C GLN A 124 -1.42 -13.91 -5.32
N MET A 125 -2.08 -13.42 -6.36
CA MET A 125 -2.11 -11.98 -6.63
C MET A 125 -3.16 -11.30 -5.75
N ILE A 126 -2.78 -10.20 -5.11
CA ILE A 126 -3.66 -9.32 -4.35
C ILE A 126 -3.55 -7.92 -4.94
N VAL A 127 -4.69 -7.27 -5.17
CA VAL A 127 -4.73 -5.87 -5.58
C VAL A 127 -5.31 -5.06 -4.42
N ALA A 128 -4.44 -4.35 -3.72
CA ALA A 128 -4.79 -3.51 -2.59
C ALA A 128 -5.15 -2.10 -3.08
N LEU A 129 -6.40 -1.71 -2.88
CA LEU A 129 -6.96 -0.43 -3.31
C LEU A 129 -7.05 0.50 -2.11
N VAL A 130 -6.17 1.50 -2.05
CA VAL A 130 -6.07 2.44 -0.93
C VAL A 130 -6.97 3.65 -1.16
N THR A 131 -7.85 3.94 -0.22
CA THR A 131 -8.75 5.09 -0.25
C THR A 131 -8.81 5.81 1.10
N THR A 132 -9.31 7.05 1.09
CA THR A 132 -9.69 7.81 2.28
C THR A 132 -11.17 8.14 2.24
N SER A 133 -11.69 8.82 3.26
CA SER A 133 -13.10 9.24 3.37
C SER A 133 -13.50 10.39 2.43
N ASN A 134 -12.59 10.87 1.59
CA ASN A 134 -12.92 11.86 0.57
C ASN A 134 -13.88 11.25 -0.47
N ARG A 135 -14.94 11.98 -0.82
CA ARG A 135 -15.98 11.54 -1.78
C ARG A 135 -15.40 11.08 -3.11
N ASP A 136 -14.49 11.84 -3.70
CA ASP A 136 -13.91 11.49 -4.99
C ASP A 136 -13.01 10.26 -4.88
N ALA A 137 -12.31 10.10 -3.75
CA ALA A 137 -11.50 8.90 -3.49
C ALA A 137 -12.39 7.65 -3.37
N MET A 138 -13.50 7.74 -2.63
CA MET A 138 -14.46 6.65 -2.49
C MET A 138 -15.14 6.29 -3.83
N ARG A 139 -15.53 7.30 -4.65
CA ARG A 139 -16.05 7.05 -6.00
C ARG A 139 -15.00 6.39 -6.90
N ALA A 140 -13.76 6.82 -6.81
CA ALA A 140 -12.68 6.26 -7.60
C ALA A 140 -12.34 4.83 -7.16
N LEU A 141 -12.43 4.50 -5.87
CA LEU A 141 -12.34 3.14 -5.35
C LEU A 141 -13.38 2.23 -6.02
N ALA A 142 -14.63 2.69 -6.09
CA ALA A 142 -15.71 1.93 -6.71
C ALA A 142 -15.41 1.58 -8.16
N THR A 143 -15.05 2.60 -8.93
CA THR A 143 -14.68 2.44 -10.34
C THR A 143 -13.48 1.50 -10.51
N THR A 144 -12.43 1.69 -9.71
CA THR A 144 -11.20 0.90 -9.80
C THR A 144 -11.44 -0.56 -9.41
N THR A 145 -12.30 -0.82 -8.43
CA THR A 145 -12.67 -2.19 -8.02
C THR A 145 -13.30 -2.97 -9.17
N GLY A 146 -14.25 -2.34 -9.88
CA GLY A 146 -14.87 -2.95 -11.07
C GLY A 146 -13.84 -3.23 -12.18
N VAL A 147 -12.96 -2.28 -12.45
CA VAL A 147 -11.89 -2.42 -13.46
C VAL A 147 -10.95 -3.58 -13.11
N VAL A 148 -10.50 -3.67 -11.86
CA VAL A 148 -9.62 -4.76 -11.39
C VAL A 148 -10.28 -6.12 -11.52
N ARG A 149 -11.53 -6.26 -11.08
CA ARG A 149 -12.27 -7.54 -11.17
C ARG A 149 -12.44 -8.01 -12.61
N ALA A 150 -12.76 -7.09 -13.52
CA ALA A 150 -12.92 -7.43 -14.93
C ALA A 150 -11.59 -7.78 -15.61
N ALA A 151 -10.49 -7.12 -15.20
CA ALA A 151 -9.19 -7.25 -15.84
C ALA A 151 -8.34 -8.41 -15.27
N LEU A 152 -8.49 -8.73 -13.99
CA LEU A 152 -7.64 -9.67 -13.24
C LEU A 152 -8.50 -10.64 -12.41
N PRO A 153 -9.24 -11.55 -13.06
CA PRO A 153 -10.24 -12.38 -12.39
C PRO A 153 -9.67 -13.36 -11.34
N LEU A 154 -8.37 -13.69 -11.39
CA LEU A 154 -7.72 -14.54 -10.38
C LEU A 154 -7.10 -13.75 -9.23
N ALA A 155 -7.05 -12.41 -9.34
CA ALA A 155 -6.54 -11.56 -8.28
C ALA A 155 -7.60 -11.34 -7.19
N ARG A 156 -7.15 -11.30 -5.93
CA ARG A 156 -8.01 -10.95 -4.80
C ARG A 156 -8.01 -9.44 -4.58
N PRO A 157 -9.13 -8.72 -4.77
CA PRO A 157 -9.21 -7.32 -4.39
C PRO A 157 -9.27 -7.17 -2.87
N VAL A 158 -8.51 -6.21 -2.34
CA VAL A 158 -8.53 -5.82 -0.92
C VAL A 158 -8.69 -4.31 -0.85
N TRP A 159 -9.64 -3.82 -0.06
CA TRP A 159 -9.77 -2.40 0.21
C TRP A 159 -8.96 -2.03 1.44
N VAL A 160 -8.15 -0.98 1.30
CA VAL A 160 -7.39 -0.39 2.39
C VAL A 160 -8.03 0.95 2.71
N LEU A 161 -8.85 0.94 3.75
CA LEU A 161 -9.65 2.06 4.22
C LEU A 161 -8.78 2.91 5.15
N ASN A 162 -8.14 3.94 4.60
CA ASN A 162 -7.28 4.84 5.36
C ASN A 162 -8.10 5.92 6.06
N GLU A 163 -8.36 5.74 7.35
CA GLU A 163 -9.22 6.61 8.14
C GLU A 163 -8.51 7.84 8.70
N ARG A 164 -7.30 8.15 8.23
CA ARG A 164 -6.50 9.32 8.65
C ARG A 164 -7.31 10.63 8.66
N VAL A 165 -8.16 10.83 7.67
CA VAL A 165 -8.98 12.05 7.49
C VAL A 165 -10.45 11.85 7.89
N GLY A 166 -10.85 10.66 8.32
CA GLY A 166 -12.21 10.31 8.74
C GLY A 166 -12.58 8.89 8.36
N THR A 167 -13.67 8.38 8.94
CA THR A 167 -14.18 7.02 8.67
C THR A 167 -14.57 6.85 7.21
N VAL A 168 -14.10 5.77 6.58
CA VAL A 168 -14.47 5.42 5.21
C VAL A 168 -15.70 4.52 5.27
N PHE A 169 -16.78 4.89 4.59
CA PHE A 169 -18.07 4.20 4.66
C PHE A 169 -18.58 3.99 6.10
N PRO A 170 -18.91 5.07 6.84
CA PRO A 170 -19.51 4.95 8.17
C PRO A 170 -20.80 4.11 8.15
N ALA A 171 -21.27 3.68 9.32
CA ALA A 171 -22.43 2.80 9.43
C ALA A 171 -23.72 3.36 8.79
N ASP A 172 -23.85 4.68 8.72
CA ASP A 172 -24.95 5.43 8.10
C ASP A 172 -24.60 5.95 6.69
N PHE A 173 -23.56 5.41 6.05
CA PHE A 173 -23.14 5.85 4.72
C PHE A 173 -24.24 5.64 3.67
N ASP A 174 -24.58 6.71 2.95
CA ASP A 174 -25.44 6.68 1.77
C ASP A 174 -24.62 6.46 0.48
N PRO A 175 -24.77 5.32 -0.21
CA PRO A 175 -24.10 5.04 -1.49
C PRO A 175 -24.35 6.10 -2.58
N GLY A 176 -25.47 6.81 -2.53
CA GLY A 176 -25.79 7.89 -3.47
C GLY A 176 -24.73 9.00 -3.47
N ILE A 177 -23.99 9.18 -2.37
CA ILE A 177 -22.89 10.16 -2.25
C ILE A 177 -21.78 9.89 -3.27
N ILE A 178 -21.52 8.62 -3.58
CA ILE A 178 -20.52 8.22 -4.59
C ILE A 178 -21.15 7.94 -5.96
N GLY A 179 -22.49 8.08 -6.07
CA GLY A 179 -23.23 7.87 -7.31
C GLY A 179 -23.58 6.41 -7.57
N LEU A 180 -23.80 5.63 -6.51
CA LEU A 180 -24.25 4.24 -6.58
C LEU A 180 -25.59 4.09 -5.88
N GLU A 181 -26.40 3.16 -6.38
CA GLU A 181 -27.55 2.63 -5.64
C GLU A 181 -27.10 1.62 -4.56
N PRO A 182 -27.90 1.35 -3.52
CA PRO A 182 -27.55 0.40 -2.46
C PRO A 182 -27.12 -0.99 -2.96
N GLU A 183 -27.83 -1.55 -3.94
CA GLU A 183 -27.53 -2.87 -4.48
C GLU A 183 -26.18 -2.88 -5.22
N GLN A 184 -25.87 -1.80 -5.95
CA GLN A 184 -24.59 -1.65 -6.65
C GLN A 184 -23.42 -1.54 -5.66
N PHE A 185 -23.64 -0.89 -4.52
CA PHE A 185 -22.65 -0.80 -3.46
C PHE A 185 -22.39 -2.15 -2.79
N ASP A 186 -23.45 -2.93 -2.54
CA ASP A 186 -23.34 -4.29 -1.99
C ASP A 186 -22.61 -5.23 -2.96
N GLU A 187 -22.94 -5.19 -4.26
CA GLU A 187 -22.24 -5.96 -5.30
C GLU A 187 -20.75 -5.58 -5.40
N MET A 188 -20.47 -4.28 -5.31
CA MET A 188 -19.11 -3.76 -5.30
C MET A 188 -18.31 -4.28 -4.10
N ARG A 189 -18.93 -4.39 -2.91
CA ARG A 189 -18.30 -4.93 -1.69
C ARG A 189 -18.19 -6.45 -1.68
N ALA A 190 -19.10 -7.14 -2.35
CA ALA A 190 -19.20 -8.59 -2.28
C ALA A 190 -17.89 -9.30 -2.63
N GLY A 191 -17.29 -10.01 -1.68
CA GLY A 191 -16.03 -10.73 -1.89
C GLY A 191 -14.76 -9.88 -1.81
N VAL A 192 -14.86 -8.58 -1.48
CA VAL A 192 -13.70 -7.77 -1.10
C VAL A 192 -13.40 -7.96 0.39
N SER A 193 -12.11 -8.10 0.74
CA SER A 193 -11.68 -8.00 2.13
C SER A 193 -11.24 -6.57 2.46
N GLU A 194 -11.47 -6.13 3.69
CA GLU A 194 -11.16 -4.78 4.14
C GLU A 194 -10.02 -4.77 5.17
N ILE A 195 -9.16 -3.77 5.06
CA ILE A 195 -8.12 -3.42 6.04
C ILE A 195 -8.39 -1.98 6.44
N VAL A 196 -8.62 -1.73 7.72
CA VAL A 196 -8.79 -0.38 8.23
C VAL A 196 -7.46 0.12 8.76
N LEU A 197 -6.92 1.19 8.16
CA LEU A 197 -5.80 1.91 8.77
C LEU A 197 -6.39 2.95 9.72
N PRO A 198 -6.26 2.77 11.04
CA PRO A 198 -6.97 3.59 12.00
C PRO A 198 -6.52 5.05 11.94
N ARG A 199 -7.35 5.93 12.46
CA ARG A 199 -7.04 7.35 12.53
C ARG A 199 -5.85 7.62 13.46
N LEU A 200 -4.92 8.47 12.99
CA LEU A 200 -3.88 9.10 13.80
C LEU A 200 -3.90 10.60 13.52
N ASP A 201 -3.67 11.42 14.55
CA ASP A 201 -3.56 12.86 14.38
C ASP A 201 -2.37 13.18 13.45
N ASP A 202 -2.62 13.89 12.35
CA ASP A 202 -1.60 14.27 11.37
C ASP A 202 -0.46 15.06 12.01
N ARG A 203 -0.70 15.80 13.10
CA ARG A 203 0.36 16.52 13.84
C ARG A 203 1.39 15.57 14.47
N LEU A 204 1.00 14.31 14.69
CA LEU A 204 1.90 13.28 15.20
C LEU A 204 2.67 12.61 14.05
N TRP A 205 1.99 12.22 12.98
CA TRP A 205 2.61 11.43 11.89
C TRP A 205 3.34 12.27 10.83
N GLN A 206 2.79 13.41 10.39
CA GLN A 206 3.38 14.22 9.31
C GLN A 206 4.84 14.61 9.57
N PRO A 207 5.25 14.98 10.80
CA PRO A 207 6.66 15.27 11.07
C PRO A 207 7.58 14.06 10.86
N VAL A 208 7.12 12.85 11.20
CA VAL A 208 7.85 11.60 10.99
C VAL A 208 7.99 11.30 9.50
N ASP A 209 6.87 11.41 8.75
CA ASP A 209 6.83 11.17 7.31
C ASP A 209 7.76 12.13 6.55
N ARG A 210 7.77 13.42 6.93
CA ARG A 210 8.65 14.45 6.36
C ARG A 210 10.13 14.28 6.72
N ALA A 211 10.42 13.69 7.88
CA ALA A 211 11.78 13.36 8.27
C ALA A 211 12.34 12.15 7.50
N GLY A 212 11.52 11.50 6.66
CA GLY A 212 11.94 10.34 5.86
C GLY A 212 12.19 9.09 6.70
N LEU A 213 11.77 9.06 7.97
CA LEU A 213 11.91 7.90 8.82
C LEU A 213 10.96 6.80 8.36
N ASN A 214 11.49 5.59 8.23
CA ASN A 214 10.65 4.41 8.07
C ASN A 214 10.06 3.97 9.43
N LEU A 215 9.05 3.09 9.40
CA LEU A 215 8.32 2.63 10.59
C LEU A 215 9.24 1.99 11.62
N VAL A 216 10.25 1.23 11.19
CA VAL A 216 11.19 0.54 12.09
C VAL A 216 12.15 1.52 12.73
N ASP A 217 12.78 2.38 11.91
CA ASP A 217 13.71 3.39 12.38
C ASP A 217 13.02 4.35 13.36
N PHE A 218 11.77 4.70 13.10
CA PHE A 218 10.98 5.51 14.01
C PHE A 218 10.74 4.83 15.37
N VAL A 219 10.29 3.56 15.37
CA VAL A 219 9.96 2.84 16.61
C VAL A 219 11.23 2.54 17.43
N THR A 220 12.37 2.36 16.78
CA THR A 220 13.64 2.00 17.44
C THR A 220 14.54 3.20 17.77
N ALA A 221 14.24 4.39 17.26
CA ALA A 221 15.01 5.59 17.54
C ALA A 221 14.97 5.99 19.02
N ASP A 222 16.06 6.61 19.50
CA ASP A 222 16.08 7.26 20.82
C ASP A 222 15.06 8.40 20.83
N PRO A 223 14.09 8.42 21.78
CA PRO A 223 13.13 9.51 21.91
C PRO A 223 13.77 10.91 21.96
N ALA A 224 14.99 11.03 22.51
CA ALA A 224 15.72 12.29 22.55
C ALA A 224 16.07 12.83 21.15
N LYS A 225 16.27 11.94 20.17
CA LYS A 225 16.51 12.33 18.77
C LYS A 225 15.21 12.69 18.04
N LEU A 226 14.09 12.09 18.45
CA LEU A 226 12.77 12.38 17.87
C LEU A 226 12.13 13.67 18.40
N ALA A 227 12.57 14.14 19.58
CA ALA A 227 12.09 15.37 20.22
C ALA A 227 11.96 16.58 19.29
N VAL A 228 12.90 16.74 18.36
CA VAL A 228 12.96 17.86 17.42
C VAL A 228 11.82 17.86 16.38
N LEU A 229 11.13 16.73 16.20
CA LEU A 229 10.04 16.60 15.24
C LEU A 229 8.77 17.32 15.68
N TRP A 230 8.63 17.60 16.98
CA TRP A 230 7.43 18.23 17.53
C TRP A 230 7.79 19.42 18.41
N GLY A 231 6.94 20.45 18.37
CA GLY A 231 7.08 21.65 19.17
C GLY A 231 6.11 21.68 20.36
N ASP A 232 6.55 22.25 21.47
CA ASP A 232 5.67 22.70 22.57
C ASP A 232 4.88 23.95 22.16
N ALA A 233 4.07 24.50 23.08
CA ALA A 233 3.28 25.70 22.82
C ALA A 233 4.12 26.96 22.49
N ALA A 234 5.40 26.98 22.88
CA ALA A 234 6.34 28.04 22.56
C ALA A 234 7.17 27.74 21.29
N GLY A 235 6.89 26.63 20.59
CA GLY A 235 7.60 26.20 19.39
C GLY A 235 8.97 25.57 19.65
N ARG A 236 9.31 25.24 20.90
CA ARG A 236 10.56 24.57 21.26
C ARG A 236 10.42 23.06 21.08
N PRO A 237 11.49 22.32 20.74
CA PRO A 237 11.45 20.86 20.73
C PRO A 237 10.87 20.28 22.01
N LEU A 238 10.10 19.20 21.90
CA LEU A 238 9.63 18.48 23.07
C LEU A 238 10.81 17.96 23.91
N ASP A 239 10.60 17.77 25.21
CA ASP A 239 11.56 17.03 26.03
C ASP A 239 11.54 15.52 25.69
N ARG A 240 12.56 14.79 26.16
CA ARG A 240 12.69 13.34 25.93
C ARG A 240 11.48 12.53 26.38
N LEU A 241 10.86 12.87 27.52
CA LEU A 241 9.73 12.14 28.09
C LEU A 241 8.47 12.34 27.23
N SER A 242 8.22 13.58 26.83
CA SER A 242 7.12 13.97 25.94
C SER A 242 7.27 13.33 24.57
N ALA A 243 8.48 13.33 23.99
CA ALA A 243 8.79 12.64 22.74
C ALA A 243 8.57 11.12 22.85
N ALA A 244 8.98 10.50 23.95
CA ALA A 244 8.75 9.07 24.20
C ALA A 244 7.25 8.73 24.31
N ALA A 245 6.44 9.63 24.88
CA ALA A 245 4.99 9.46 24.92
C ALA A 245 4.35 9.49 23.52
N VAL A 246 4.78 10.44 22.67
CA VAL A 246 4.35 10.50 21.26
C VAL A 246 4.80 9.24 20.51
N GLN A 247 6.06 8.83 20.66
CA GLN A 247 6.60 7.63 20.03
C GLN A 247 5.80 6.38 20.40
N ARG A 248 5.48 6.18 21.68
CA ARG A 248 4.62 5.05 22.13
C ARG A 248 3.23 5.08 21.48
N ARG A 249 2.63 6.25 21.33
CA ARG A 249 1.31 6.40 20.71
C ARG A 249 1.35 6.02 19.22
N ILE A 250 2.36 6.49 18.49
CA ILE A 250 2.55 6.13 17.08
C ILE A 250 2.91 4.65 16.94
N ALA A 251 3.76 4.10 17.82
CA ALA A 251 4.10 2.67 17.83
C ALA A 251 2.87 1.78 18.06
N SER A 252 1.97 2.16 18.98
CA SER A 252 0.69 1.47 19.17
C SER A 252 -0.21 1.55 17.93
N TRP A 253 -0.24 2.70 17.26
CA TRP A 253 -0.96 2.86 16.00
C TRP A 253 -0.39 1.95 14.88
N ILE A 254 0.94 1.84 14.78
CA ILE A 254 1.61 0.91 13.86
C ILE A 254 1.25 -0.54 14.19
N ALA A 255 1.29 -0.92 15.47
CA ALA A 255 0.91 -2.27 15.89
C ALA A 255 -0.53 -2.62 15.50
N ASN A 256 -1.48 -1.70 15.69
CA ASN A 256 -2.88 -1.90 15.27
C ASN A 256 -2.99 -2.06 13.75
N MET A 257 -2.26 -1.26 12.96
CA MET A 257 -2.20 -1.43 11.51
C MET A 257 -1.62 -2.80 11.11
N MET A 258 -0.59 -3.27 11.81
CA MET A 258 0.00 -4.59 11.55
C MET A 258 -0.97 -5.73 11.85
N GLU A 259 -1.73 -5.62 12.95
CA GLU A 259 -2.77 -6.59 13.31
C GLU A 259 -3.86 -6.66 12.24
N GLU A 260 -4.39 -5.50 11.83
CA GLU A 260 -5.38 -5.38 10.75
C GLU A 260 -4.88 -5.97 9.42
N GLY A 261 -3.64 -5.63 9.03
CA GLY A 261 -3.01 -6.16 7.82
C GLY A 261 -2.83 -7.68 7.88
N THR A 262 -2.34 -8.21 9.01
CA THR A 262 -2.09 -9.65 9.20
C THR A 262 -3.37 -10.46 9.14
N ARG A 263 -4.43 -9.97 9.81
CA ARG A 263 -5.75 -10.61 9.86
C ARG A 263 -6.35 -10.78 8.47
N THR A 264 -6.29 -9.74 7.64
CA THR A 264 -6.96 -9.72 6.32
C THR A 264 -6.11 -10.35 5.22
N LEU A 265 -4.80 -10.10 5.22
CA LEU A 265 -3.92 -10.61 4.16
C LEU A 265 -3.63 -12.10 4.30
N ARG A 266 -3.80 -12.69 5.51
CA ARG A 266 -3.61 -14.12 5.80
C ARG A 266 -2.29 -14.63 5.20
N PHE A 267 -1.21 -14.10 5.73
CA PHE A 267 0.15 -14.40 5.27
C PHE A 267 0.55 -15.85 5.57
N PRO A 268 1.45 -16.45 4.76
CA PRO A 268 2.00 -17.75 5.10
C PRO A 268 2.88 -17.57 6.34
N GLN A 269 2.72 -18.44 7.33
CA GLN A 269 3.66 -18.49 8.44
C GLN A 269 4.95 -19.14 7.93
N ALA A 270 6.11 -18.58 8.27
CA ALA A 270 7.36 -19.29 8.09
C ALA A 270 7.34 -20.52 9.01
N ASP A 271 7.66 -21.69 8.46
CA ASP A 271 7.87 -22.92 9.24
C ASP A 271 9.06 -22.78 10.21
#